data_AF-A0A2M6UDZ5-F1
#
_entry.id   AF-A0A2M6UDZ5-F1
#
_cell.length_a   1.000
_cell.length_b   1.000
_cell.length_c   1.000
_cell.angle_alpha   90.00
_cell.angle_beta   90.00
_cell.angle_gamma   90.00
#
_symmetry.space_group_name_H-M   'P 1'
#
loop_
_entity.id
_entity.type
_entity.pdbx_description
1 polymer ?
#
loop_
_entity_poly.entity_id
_entity_poly.type
_entity_poly.pdbx_seq_one_letter_code
_entity_poly.pdbx_strand_id
1 'polypeptide(L)'
;MRVTIEHREEAVGVTGSNKECYVDCKVEFSEEERAIIKERDLLREGFTVRTSTPLPTPTQFVSTGVLRVVGRILMITGVILGIAGTNFGFLFFVGMGLEIYGWVRMRRQDKRLESDEQTITVKQLLANPAFTVHAWNAGYAKSIEDEIRQHLVALKALIQNSAQLPASQTFEL
;
A
#
# COMPACT_ATOMS: atom_id res chain seq x y z
N MET A 1 -19.40 0.19 17.94
CA MET A 1 -18.16 0.36 17.17
C MET A 1 -17.30 1.39 17.87
N ARG A 2 -16.12 0.98 18.32
CA ARG A 2 -15.09 1.83 18.92
C ARG A 2 -13.93 1.93 17.94
N VAL A 3 -13.43 3.14 17.72
CA VAL A 3 -12.31 3.40 16.82
C VAL A 3 -11.21 4.08 17.62
N THR A 4 -9.99 3.58 17.52
CA THR A 4 -8.79 4.18 18.07
C THR A 4 -7.87 4.53 16.91
N ILE A 5 -7.48 5.80 16.81
CA ILE A 5 -6.57 6.27 15.76
C ILE A 5 -5.31 6.80 16.46
N GLU A 6 -4.17 6.26 16.07
CA GLU A 6 -2.85 6.63 16.58
C GLU A 6 -2.00 7.16 15.41
N HIS A 7 -1.27 8.24 15.67
CA HIS A 7 -0.32 8.81 14.72
C HIS A 7 1.08 8.39 15.12
N ARG A 8 1.80 7.74 14.21
CA ARG A 8 3.17 7.28 14.42
C ARG A 8 4.10 7.96 13.42
N GLU A 9 5.21 8.51 13.92
CA GLU A 9 6.30 9.01 13.08
C GLU A 9 7.46 8.01 13.14
N GLU A 10 7.91 7.54 11.98
CA GLU A 10 9.13 6.72 11.88
C GLU A 10 10.20 7.49 11.12
N ALA A 11 11.41 7.53 11.68
CA ALA A 11 12.56 8.08 10.98
C ALA A 11 13.05 7.07 9.95
N VAL A 12 13.07 7.46 8.68
CA VAL A 12 13.42 6.60 7.54
C VAL A 12 14.70 7.10 6.88
N GLY A 13 15.55 6.15 6.51
CA GLY A 13 16.85 6.39 5.88
C GLY A 13 18.04 6.35 6.85
N VAL A 14 19.24 6.19 6.29
CA VAL A 14 20.49 6.02 7.05
C VAL A 14 20.83 7.25 7.89
N THR A 15 20.40 8.44 7.44
CA THR A 15 20.64 9.72 8.12
C THR A 15 19.51 10.13 9.07
N GLY A 16 18.38 9.41 9.10
CA GLY A 16 17.22 9.73 9.96
C GLY A 16 16.54 11.08 9.70
N SER A 17 16.91 11.78 8.63
CA SER A 17 16.41 13.13 8.31
C SER A 17 15.01 13.12 7.70
N ASN A 18 14.61 12.00 7.10
CA ASN A 18 13.26 11.84 6.56
C ASN A 18 12.38 11.20 7.62
N LYS A 19 11.22 11.79 7.88
CA LYS A 19 10.20 11.22 8.76
C LYS A 19 9.03 10.78 7.90
N GLU A 20 8.68 9.50 7.98
CA GLU A 20 7.44 8.97 7.43
C GLU A 20 6.39 8.99 8.53
N CYS A 21 5.18 9.44 8.18
CA CYS A 21 4.06 9.48 9.11
C CYS A 21 3.12 8.32 8.78
N TYR A 22 2.55 7.71 9.81
CA TYR A 22 1.64 6.59 9.70
C TYR A 22 0.40 6.88 10.56
N VAL A 23 -0.77 6.52 10.03
CA VAL A 23 -2.04 6.56 10.74
C VAL A 23 -2.44 5.12 11.02
N ASP A 24 -2.25 4.70 12.27
CA ASP A 24 -2.61 3.37 12.75
C ASP A 24 -4.06 3.41 13.28
N CYS A 25 -4.94 2.63 12.66
CA CYS A 25 -6.35 2.59 12.99
C CYS A 25 -6.73 1.23 13.56
N LYS A 26 -7.41 1.23 14.70
CA LYS A 26 -7.99 0.04 15.32
C LYS A 26 -9.50 0.18 15.43
N VAL A 27 -10.25 -0.76 14.87
CA VAL A 27 -11.71 -0.78 14.86
C VAL A 27 -12.21 -1.99 15.63
N GLU A 28 -12.97 -1.75 16.70
CA GLU A 28 -13.57 -2.78 17.53
C GLU A 28 -15.10 -2.74 17.38
N PHE A 29 -15.69 -3.83 16.89
CA PHE A 29 -17.14 -4.02 16.80
C PHE A 29 -17.69 -4.60 18.09
N SER A 30 -18.85 -4.12 18.53
CA SER A 30 -19.59 -4.75 19.64
C SER A 30 -20.14 -6.11 19.22
N GLU A 31 -20.53 -6.94 20.20
CA GLU A 31 -21.16 -8.25 19.90
C GLU A 31 -22.46 -8.09 19.11
N GLU A 32 -23.25 -7.05 19.40
CA GLU A 32 -24.47 -6.71 18.67
C GLU A 32 -24.19 -6.39 17.20
N GLU A 33 -23.18 -5.55 16.92
CA GLU A 33 -22.78 -5.22 15.56
C GLU A 33 -22.27 -6.44 14.81
N ARG A 34 -21.50 -7.31 15.48
CA ARG A 34 -21.03 -8.58 14.91
C ARG A 34 -22.18 -9.50 14.53
N ALA A 35 -23.23 -9.56 15.35
CA ALA A 35 -24.43 -10.35 15.05
C ALA A 35 -25.14 -9.82 13.80
N ILE A 36 -25.37 -8.51 13.72
CA ILE A 36 -26.02 -7.85 12.57
C ILE A 36 -25.22 -8.10 11.28
N ILE A 37 -23.90 -7.91 11.33
CA ILE A 37 -23.02 -8.13 10.16
C ILE A 37 -23.13 -9.57 9.65
N LYS A 38 -23.18 -10.54 10.57
CA LYS A 38 -23.27 -11.97 10.22
C LYS A 38 -24.65 -12.34 9.66
N GLU A 39 -25.72 -11.80 10.23
CA GLU A 39 -27.09 -12.08 9.79
C GLU A 39 -27.40 -11.47 8.42
N ARG A 40 -26.87 -10.28 8.14
CA ARG A 40 -27.15 -9.51 6.90
C ARG A 40 -26.08 -9.65 5.82
N ASP A 41 -25.11 -10.56 5.99
CA ASP A 41 -23.97 -10.80 5.08
C ASP A 41 -23.23 -9.52 4.65
N LEU A 42 -23.04 -8.57 5.57
CA LEU A 42 -22.34 -7.30 5.30
C LEU A 42 -20.81 -7.46 5.24
N LEU A 43 -20.31 -8.69 5.09
CA LEU A 43 -18.89 -9.01 5.14
C LEU A 43 -18.09 -8.42 3.96
N ARG A 44 -18.77 -8.18 2.83
CA ARG A 44 -18.14 -7.67 1.59
C ARG A 44 -18.10 -6.14 1.53
N GLU A 45 -18.94 -5.48 2.31
CA GLU A 45 -18.96 -4.03 2.39
C GLU A 45 -17.63 -3.52 2.96
N GLY A 46 -17.23 -2.33 2.54
CA GLY A 46 -15.93 -1.80 2.86
C GLY A 46 -15.70 -0.43 2.28
N PHE A 47 -14.49 0.07 2.46
CA PHE A 47 -14.05 1.34 1.92
C PHE A 47 -12.60 1.21 1.47
N THR A 48 -12.21 2.05 0.52
CA THR A 48 -10.85 2.07 -0.02
C THR A 48 -10.05 3.13 0.72
N VAL A 49 -8.86 2.76 1.19
CA VAL A 49 -7.88 3.69 1.76
C VAL A 49 -6.52 3.45 1.14
N ARG A 50 -5.58 4.36 1.37
CA ARG A 50 -4.21 4.14 0.93
C ARG A 50 -3.51 3.02 1.69
N THR A 51 -2.53 2.40 1.05
CA THR A 51 -1.71 1.34 1.66
C THR A 51 -0.79 1.88 2.75
N SER A 52 -0.27 0.98 3.58
CA SER A 52 0.79 1.28 4.55
C SER A 52 2.16 1.42 3.89
N THR A 53 2.32 1.04 2.63
CA THR A 53 3.62 1.09 1.96
C THR A 53 3.86 2.47 1.34
N PRO A 54 5.00 3.12 1.62
CA PRO A 54 5.30 4.42 1.04
C PRO A 54 5.47 4.30 -0.47
N LEU A 55 4.93 5.28 -1.21
CA LEU A 55 5.13 5.35 -2.65
C LEU A 55 6.62 5.59 -2.96
N PRO A 56 7.12 4.99 -4.05
CA PRO A 56 8.48 5.25 -4.49
C PRO A 56 8.70 6.74 -4.78
N THR A 57 9.77 7.30 -4.22
CA THR A 57 10.10 8.71 -4.41
C THR A 57 10.65 8.97 -5.82
N PRO A 58 10.54 10.20 -6.36
CA PRO A 58 11.11 10.55 -7.67
C PRO A 58 12.61 10.22 -7.78
N THR A 59 13.35 10.37 -6.67
CA THR A 59 14.78 10.02 -6.60
C THR A 59 15.04 8.52 -6.78
N GLN A 60 14.12 7.66 -6.31
CA GLN A 60 14.21 6.22 -6.52
C GLN A 60 13.94 5.81 -7.98
N PHE A 61 13.07 6.55 -8.69
CA PHE A 61 12.86 6.35 -10.13
C PHE A 61 14.09 6.80 -10.92
N VAL A 62 14.61 8.01 -10.64
CA VAL A 62 15.79 8.56 -11.31
C VAL A 62 17.01 7.65 -11.10
N SER A 63 17.28 7.22 -9.86
CA SER A 63 18.43 6.33 -9.59
C SER A 63 18.31 4.97 -10.29
N THR A 64 17.10 4.41 -10.39
CA THR A 64 16.85 3.17 -11.15
C THR A 64 17.04 3.39 -12.65
N GLY A 65 16.60 4.53 -13.19
CA GLY A 65 16.85 4.92 -14.58
C GLY A 65 18.33 5.08 -14.90
N VAL A 66 19.09 5.80 -14.05
CA VAL A 66 20.55 5.95 -14.18
C VAL A 66 21.24 4.60 -14.15
N LEU A 67 20.86 3.71 -13.24
CA LEU A 67 21.45 2.36 -13.14
C LEU A 67 21.32 1.56 -14.44
N ARG A 68 20.16 1.67 -15.11
CA ARG A 68 19.90 1.02 -16.40
C ARG A 68 20.71 1.65 -17.53
N VAL A 69 20.81 2.99 -17.56
CA VAL A 69 21.66 3.68 -18.55
C VAL A 69 23.13 3.27 -18.39
N VAL A 70 23.64 3.25 -17.15
CA VAL A 70 25.00 2.77 -16.84
C VAL A 70 25.16 1.29 -17.24
N GLY A 71 24.17 0.45 -16.94
CA GLY A 71 24.15 -0.96 -17.35
C GLY A 71 24.28 -1.13 -18.87
N ARG A 72 23.51 -0.38 -19.66
CA ARG A 72 23.59 -0.39 -21.14
C ARG A 72 24.94 0.09 -21.65
N ILE A 73 25.49 1.16 -21.07
CA ILE A 73 26.82 1.65 -21.44
C ILE A 73 27.87 0.57 -21.17
N LEU A 74 27.84 -0.08 -20.00
CA LEU A 74 28.75 -1.18 -19.64
C LEU A 74 28.61 -2.40 -20.56
N MET A 75 27.39 -2.71 -21.01
CA MET A 75 27.17 -3.75 -22.00
C MET A 75 27.86 -3.39 -23.33
N ILE A 76 27.63 -2.19 -23.85
CA ILE A 76 28.21 -1.75 -25.13
C ILE A 76 29.75 -1.71 -25.03
N THR A 77 30.30 -1.10 -23.98
CA THR A 77 31.75 -1.02 -23.80
C THR A 77 32.38 -2.39 -23.56
N GLY A 78 31.72 -3.27 -22.79
CA GLY A 78 32.16 -4.65 -22.57
C GLY A 78 32.25 -5.45 -23.87
N VAL A 79 31.30 -5.29 -24.79
CA VAL A 79 31.35 -5.92 -26.11
C VAL A 79 32.51 -5.38 -26.95
N ILE A 80 32.67 -4.05 -27.03
CA ILE A 80 33.75 -3.42 -27.80
C ILE A 80 35.12 -3.86 -27.28
N LEU A 81 35.32 -3.83 -25.96
CA LEU A 81 36.57 -4.20 -25.30
C LEU A 81 36.85 -5.71 -25.38
N GLY A 82 35.82 -6.55 -25.34
CA GLY A 82 35.94 -7.99 -25.53
C GLY A 82 36.36 -8.36 -26.95
N ILE A 83 35.80 -7.70 -27.97
CA ILE A 83 36.20 -7.89 -29.38
C ILE A 83 37.64 -7.42 -29.61
N ALA A 84 38.06 -6.34 -28.94
CA ALA A 84 39.43 -5.83 -28.99
C ALA A 84 40.48 -6.74 -28.29
N GLY A 85 40.06 -7.90 -27.74
CA GLY A 85 40.96 -8.87 -27.10
C GLY A 85 41.43 -8.47 -25.71
N THR A 86 40.79 -7.48 -25.08
CA THR A 86 41.11 -7.09 -23.70
C THR A 86 40.36 -7.97 -22.70
N ASN A 87 40.94 -8.17 -21.51
CA ASN A 87 40.30 -8.91 -20.42
C ASN A 87 39.06 -8.20 -19.83
N PHE A 88 38.64 -7.05 -20.35
CA PHE A 88 37.50 -6.28 -19.86
C PHE A 88 36.15 -6.72 -20.45
N GLY A 89 36.11 -7.80 -21.23
CA GLY A 89 34.85 -8.37 -21.74
C GLY A 89 33.83 -8.73 -20.65
N PHE A 90 34.28 -8.98 -19.41
CA PHE A 90 33.38 -9.27 -18.28
C PHE A 90 32.44 -8.10 -17.94
N LEU A 91 32.78 -6.86 -18.32
CA LEU A 91 31.93 -5.69 -18.11
C LEU A 91 30.56 -5.83 -18.78
N PHE A 92 30.48 -6.64 -19.84
CA PHE A 92 29.21 -6.97 -20.48
C PHE A 92 28.25 -7.68 -19.51
N PHE A 93 28.74 -8.70 -18.80
CA PHE A 93 27.94 -9.46 -17.84
C PHE A 93 27.55 -8.60 -16.62
N VAL A 94 28.45 -7.72 -16.18
CA VAL A 94 28.14 -6.73 -15.12
C VAL A 94 27.01 -5.81 -15.57
N GLY A 95 27.10 -5.25 -16.78
CA GLY A 95 26.07 -4.39 -17.35
C GLY A 95 24.72 -5.11 -17.50
N MET A 96 24.73 -6.37 -17.93
CA MET A 96 23.54 -7.21 -18.03
C MET A 96 22.88 -7.44 -16.66
N GLY A 97 23.68 -7.73 -15.63
CA GLY A 97 23.19 -7.87 -14.25
C GLY A 97 22.52 -6.59 -13.74
N LEU A 98 23.10 -5.43 -14.03
CA LEU A 98 22.52 -4.13 -13.68
C LEU A 98 21.21 -3.84 -14.42
N GLU A 99 21.11 -4.16 -15.71
CA GLU A 99 19.86 -3.97 -16.48
C GLU A 99 18.74 -4.86 -15.95
N ILE A 100 19.03 -6.14 -15.65
CA ILE A 100 18.06 -7.07 -15.07
C ILE A 100 17.61 -6.58 -13.68
N TYR A 101 18.56 -6.22 -12.82
CA TYR A 101 18.23 -5.70 -11.48
C TYR A 101 17.40 -4.41 -11.55
N GLY A 102 17.78 -3.48 -12.42
CA GLY A 102 17.04 -2.24 -12.66
C GLY A 102 15.62 -2.50 -13.17
N TRP A 103 15.44 -3.47 -14.07
CA TRP A 103 14.12 -3.86 -14.58
C TRP A 103 13.22 -4.48 -13.50
N VAL A 104 13.76 -5.40 -12.69
CA VAL A 104 13.02 -6.00 -11.57
C VAL A 104 12.61 -4.91 -10.56
N ARG A 105 13.53 -4.00 -10.25
CA ARG A 105 13.25 -2.89 -9.34
C ARG A 105 12.18 -1.93 -9.88
N MET A 106 12.28 -1.55 -11.15
CA MET A 106 11.29 -0.69 -11.81
C MET A 106 9.90 -1.34 -11.79
N ARG A 107 9.79 -2.63 -12.16
CA ARG A 107 8.52 -3.36 -12.07
C ARG A 107 7.92 -3.37 -10.66
N ARG A 108 8.76 -3.43 -9.61
CA ARG A 108 8.27 -3.34 -8.23
C ARG A 108 7.77 -1.94 -7.88
N GLN A 109 8.40 -0.90 -8.42
CA GLN A 109 7.97 0.48 -8.21
C GLN A 109 6.65 0.76 -8.94
N ASP A 110 6.53 0.32 -10.19
CA ASP A 110 5.31 0.49 -10.99
C ASP A 110 4.12 -0.23 -10.32
N LYS A 111 4.32 -1.47 -9.86
CA LYS A 111 3.30 -2.20 -9.10
C LYS A 111 2.85 -1.47 -7.84
N ARG A 112 3.75 -0.78 -7.14
CA ARG A 112 3.41 -0.01 -5.92
C ARG A 112 2.62 1.25 -6.25
N LEU A 113 2.87 1.86 -7.41
CA LEU A 113 2.06 2.99 -7.88
C LEU A 113 0.65 2.55 -8.26
N GLU A 114 0.53 1.41 -8.92
CA GLU A 114 -0.77 0.85 -9.30
C GLU A 114 -1.58 0.34 -8.10
N SER A 115 -0.90 -0.15 -7.06
CA SER A 115 -1.52 -0.72 -5.86
C SER A 115 -1.48 0.21 -4.64
N ASP A 116 -1.50 1.53 -4.82
CA ASP A 116 -1.46 2.48 -3.70
C ASP A 116 -2.75 2.43 -2.84
N GLU A 117 -3.81 1.82 -3.37
CA GLU A 117 -5.09 1.66 -2.71
C GLU A 117 -5.28 0.23 -2.17
N GLN A 118 -5.80 0.13 -0.95
CA GLN A 118 -6.28 -1.10 -0.33
C GLN A 118 -7.76 -0.96 0.00
N THR A 119 -8.57 -1.94 -0.40
CA THR A 119 -9.96 -2.05 0.04
C THR A 119 -10.01 -2.76 1.37
N ILE A 120 -10.49 -2.06 2.40
CA ILE A 120 -10.72 -2.60 3.74
C ILE A 120 -12.17 -3.03 3.84
N THR A 121 -12.38 -4.34 3.93
CA THR A 121 -13.71 -4.94 4.07
C THR A 121 -14.06 -5.17 5.54
N VAL A 122 -15.36 -5.21 5.86
CA VAL A 122 -15.83 -5.58 7.21
C VAL A 122 -15.30 -6.95 7.62
N LYS A 123 -15.24 -7.90 6.68
CA LYS A 123 -14.63 -9.22 6.92
C LYS A 123 -13.18 -9.12 7.41
N GLN A 124 -12.37 -8.28 6.76
CA GLN A 124 -10.99 -8.06 7.18
C GLN A 124 -10.92 -7.40 8.54
N LEU A 125 -11.75 -6.39 8.81
CA LEU A 125 -11.79 -5.71 10.11
C LEU A 125 -12.25 -6.63 11.26
N LEU A 126 -13.10 -7.62 10.98
CA LEU A 126 -13.50 -8.62 11.96
C LEU A 126 -12.37 -9.61 12.28
N ALA A 127 -11.59 -10.00 11.27
CA ALA A 127 -10.47 -10.93 11.42
C ALA A 127 -9.22 -10.26 12.00
N ASN A 128 -8.93 -9.05 11.56
CA ASN A 128 -7.84 -8.20 12.03
C ASN A 128 -8.37 -6.77 12.23
N PRO A 129 -8.59 -6.35 13.49
CA PRO A 129 -9.18 -5.05 13.79
C PRO A 129 -8.26 -3.87 13.51
N ALA A 130 -6.99 -4.10 13.17
CA ALA A 130 -6.01 -3.06 12.96
C ALA A 130 -5.59 -2.95 11.49
N PHE A 131 -5.45 -1.71 11.00
CA PHE A 131 -4.86 -1.39 9.72
C PHE A 131 -4.05 -0.10 9.81
N THR A 132 -3.09 0.05 8.90
CA THR A 132 -2.20 1.21 8.86
C THR A 132 -2.29 1.88 7.50
N VAL A 133 -2.29 3.21 7.49
CA VAL A 133 -2.25 4.04 6.28
C VAL A 133 -1.02 4.94 6.33
N HIS A 134 -0.26 4.99 5.23
CA HIS A 134 0.90 5.87 5.12
C HIS A 134 0.49 7.31 4.81
N ALA A 135 1.11 8.26 5.49
CA ALA A 135 0.94 9.69 5.32
C ALA A 135 2.28 10.38 5.04
N TRP A 136 2.32 11.21 4.00
CA TRP A 136 3.53 11.90 3.55
C TRP A 136 4.03 12.97 4.51
N ASN A 137 3.15 13.54 5.32
CA ASN A 137 3.46 14.53 6.35
C ASN A 137 2.32 14.57 7.38
N ALA A 138 2.55 15.24 8.51
CA ALA A 138 1.57 15.36 9.60
C ALA A 138 0.27 16.07 9.19
N GLY A 139 0.33 17.07 8.29
CA GLY A 139 -0.85 17.77 7.79
C GLY A 139 -1.75 16.85 6.95
N TYR A 140 -1.14 16.00 6.14
CA TYR A 140 -1.80 15.01 5.31
C TYR A 140 -2.33 13.84 6.15
N ALA A 141 -1.62 13.46 7.22
CA ALA A 141 -2.09 12.46 8.18
C ALA A 141 -3.45 12.85 8.79
N LYS A 142 -3.63 14.13 9.13
CA LYS A 142 -4.92 14.64 9.62
C LYS A 142 -6.03 14.54 8.56
N SER A 143 -5.72 14.86 7.31
CA SER A 143 -6.70 14.71 6.22
C SER A 143 -7.12 13.25 6.03
N ILE A 144 -6.17 12.31 6.13
CA ILE A 144 -6.44 10.87 6.07
C ILE A 144 -7.29 10.44 7.27
N GLU A 145 -7.01 10.93 8.48
CA GLU A 145 -7.82 10.66 9.67
C GLU A 145 -9.28 11.07 9.45
N ASP A 146 -9.51 12.29 8.95
CA ASP A 146 -10.86 12.82 8.71
C ASP A 146 -11.61 11.97 7.66
N GLU A 147 -10.93 11.54 6.60
CA GLU A 147 -11.46 10.64 5.57
C GLU A 147 -11.82 9.26 6.14
N ILE A 148 -10.90 8.64 6.90
CA ILE A 148 -11.15 7.36 7.59
C ILE A 148 -12.35 7.49 8.53
N ARG A 149 -12.42 8.59 9.29
CA ARG A 149 -13.54 8.84 10.21
C ARG A 149 -14.85 8.93 9.45
N GLN A 150 -14.90 9.64 8.33
CA GLN A 150 -16.09 9.74 7.50
C GLN A 150 -16.53 8.38 6.96
N HIS A 151 -15.60 7.55 6.46
CA HIS A 151 -15.91 6.20 6.00
C HIS A 151 -16.42 5.29 7.12
N LEU A 152 -15.81 5.35 8.31
CA LEU A 152 -16.25 4.58 9.46
C LEU A 152 -17.63 5.02 9.97
N VAL A 153 -17.93 6.32 9.95
CA VAL A 153 -19.28 6.84 10.26
C VAL A 153 -20.31 6.32 9.26
N ALA A 154 -19.99 6.35 7.96
CA ALA A 154 -20.87 5.80 6.92
C ALA A 154 -21.08 4.30 7.09
N LEU A 155 -20.02 3.53 7.40
CA LEU A 155 -20.09 2.09 7.65
C LEU A 155 -20.96 1.79 8.88
N LYS A 156 -20.80 2.56 9.96
CA LYS A 156 -21.62 2.42 11.16
C LYS A 156 -23.10 2.69 10.86
N ALA A 157 -23.40 3.74 10.10
CA ALA A 157 -24.76 4.05 9.68
C ALA A 157 -25.35 2.91 8.83
N LEU A 158 -24.57 2.32 7.92
CA LEU A 158 -25.00 1.17 7.13
C LEU A 158 -25.36 -0.02 8.02
N ILE A 159 -24.51 -0.38 8.98
CA ILE A 159 -24.76 -1.47 9.92
C ILE A 159 -26.03 -1.19 10.75
N GLN A 160 -26.18 0.03 11.27
CA GLN A 160 -27.37 0.39 12.06
C GLN A 160 -28.66 0.39 11.25
N ASN A 161 -28.62 0.91 10.01
CA ASN A 161 -29.79 0.93 9.13
C ASN A 161 -30.17 -0.49 8.67
N SER A 162 -29.19 -1.38 8.49
CA SER A 162 -29.44 -2.78 8.13
C SER A 162 -30.18 -3.55 9.24
N ALA A 163 -30.02 -3.14 10.50
CA ALA A 163 -30.75 -3.72 11.62
C ALA A 163 -32.24 -3.34 11.63
N GLN A 164 -32.62 -2.22 11.00
CA GLN A 164 -34.00 -1.72 10.96
C GLN A 164 -34.82 -2.29 9.80
N LEU A 165 -34.19 -2.92 8.80
CA LEU A 165 -34.91 -3.53 7.70
C LEU A 165 -35.65 -4.78 8.19
N PRO A 166 -36.95 -4.97 7.86
CA PRO A 166 -37.65 -6.20 8.23
C PRO A 166 -36.88 -7.43 7.73
N ALA A 167 -36.88 -8.49 8.54
CA ALA A 167 -36.21 -9.75 8.21
C ALA A 167 -36.67 -10.25 6.83
N SER A 168 -35.76 -10.88 6.06
CA SER A 168 -36.08 -11.42 4.74
C SER A 168 -37.26 -12.38 4.86
N GLN A 169 -38.40 -12.02 4.28
CA GLN A 169 -39.53 -12.93 4.17
C GLN A 169 -39.21 -13.93 3.07
N THR A 170 -38.91 -15.17 3.47
CA THR A 170 -38.82 -16.29 2.55
C THR A 170 -40.25 -16.66 2.18
N PHE A 171 -40.63 -16.42 0.93
CA PHE A 171 -41.89 -16.92 0.39
C PHE A 171 -41.60 -18.29 -0.23
N GLU A 172 -42.25 -19.34 0.25
CA GLU A 172 -42.30 -20.62 -0.45
C GLU A 172 -43.33 -20.51 -1.59
N LEU A 173 -42.89 -20.81 -2.82
CA LEU A 173 -43.74 -20.90 -4.02
C LEU A 173 -44.30 -22.33 -4.16
#